data_AF-A0A0F9HJC3-F1
#
_entry.id   AF-A0A0F9HJC3-F1
#
_cell.length_a   1.000
_cell.length_b   1.000
_cell.length_c   1.000
_cell.angle_alpha   90.00
_cell.angle_beta   90.00
_cell.angle_gamma   90.00
#
_symmetry.space_group_name_H-M   'P 1'
#
loop_
_entity.id
_entity.type
_entity.pdbx_description
1 polymer ?
#
loop_
_entity_poly.entity_id
_entity_poly.type
_entity_poly.pdbx_seq_one_letter_code
_entity_poly.pdbx_strand_id
1 'polypeptide(L)'
;RETADQVAKRTGLDKNTIEKELELLSKKGLLFRIRRGNTTIYNLAPFMIGLYEYSVDIVDEDLAKLYREYFDTTYIYELAKFNVPGFKVIPIEETIENDTVLLPYQKIKESIKNARVISVAECICRKEARLVQSAHKNDHPIESCLSFGAAAEYYIENGIGREITADEAIKILEEADEAGLVHAGANKTHLSNICNCCPCCCGLMRGITHFGLDKHKFMNAIFESIIDKDLCIACNACVDRCPVGAISMEEDFAVVDRNKCLGCGLCHRSCPEEAIILQLREDRMEPFSRLKI
;
A
#
# COMPACT_ATOMS: atom_id res chain seq x y z
N ARG A 1 21.59 -5.77 -7.24
CA ARG A 1 21.67 -6.60 -6.00
C ARG A 1 23.07 -7.18 -5.98
N GLU A 2 23.78 -7.02 -4.88
CA GLU A 2 25.18 -7.44 -4.76
C GLU A 2 25.39 -8.20 -3.44
N THR A 3 26.30 -9.17 -3.42
CA THR A 3 26.83 -9.78 -2.19
C THR A 3 27.97 -8.92 -1.63
N ALA A 4 28.33 -9.15 -0.36
CA ALA A 4 29.52 -8.52 0.23
C ALA A 4 30.80 -8.83 -0.57
N ASP A 5 30.93 -10.05 -1.11
CA ASP A 5 32.05 -10.45 -1.98
C ASP A 5 32.14 -9.59 -3.26
N GLN A 6 31.00 -9.32 -3.90
CA GLN A 6 30.95 -8.50 -5.11
C GLN A 6 31.32 -7.05 -4.82
N VAL A 7 30.81 -6.48 -3.73
CA VAL A 7 31.14 -5.13 -3.30
C VAL A 7 32.61 -5.01 -2.93
N ALA A 8 33.15 -5.96 -2.15
CA ALA A 8 34.56 -6.01 -1.76
C ALA A 8 35.49 -6.09 -2.98
N LYS A 9 35.17 -6.95 -3.96
CA LYS A 9 35.94 -7.04 -5.21
C LYS A 9 35.95 -5.72 -5.99
N ARG A 10 34.84 -4.99 -5.99
CA ARG A 10 34.69 -3.71 -6.71
C ARG A 10 35.41 -2.56 -6.01
N THR A 11 35.45 -2.55 -4.67
CA THR A 11 36.05 -1.47 -3.88
C THR A 11 37.51 -1.73 -3.52
N GLY A 12 37.98 -2.98 -3.60
CA GLY A 12 39.29 -3.39 -3.12
C GLY A 12 39.39 -3.46 -1.59
N LEU A 13 38.27 -3.36 -0.87
CA LEU A 13 38.21 -3.41 0.58
C LEU A 13 38.05 -4.84 1.11
N ASP A 14 38.44 -5.05 2.37
CA ASP A 14 38.28 -6.33 3.05
C ASP A 14 36.80 -6.75 3.15
N LYS A 15 36.52 -8.01 2.83
CA LYS A 15 35.16 -8.58 2.80
C LYS A 15 34.46 -8.48 4.14
N ASN A 16 35.13 -8.84 5.24
CA ASN A 16 34.51 -8.85 6.57
C ASN A 16 34.14 -7.44 7.02
N THR A 17 34.95 -6.45 6.63
CA THR A 17 34.68 -5.03 6.86
C THR A 17 33.46 -4.58 6.05
N ILE A 18 33.42 -4.89 4.76
CA ILE A 18 32.27 -4.59 3.89
C ILE A 18 30.99 -5.24 4.40
N GLU A 19 31.03 -6.49 4.83
CA GLU A 19 29.86 -7.19 5.34
C GLU A 19 29.28 -6.51 6.58
N LYS A 20 30.12 -6.07 7.53
CA LYS A 20 29.68 -5.31 8.71
C LYS A 20 29.05 -3.96 8.34
N GLU A 21 29.64 -3.24 7.39
CA GLU A 21 29.10 -1.96 6.92
C GLU A 21 27.76 -2.14 6.21
N LEU A 22 27.63 -3.15 5.34
CA LEU A 22 26.38 -3.44 4.65
C LEU A 22 25.27 -3.84 5.64
N GLU A 23 25.58 -4.62 6.67
CA GLU A 23 24.64 -4.94 7.74
C GLU A 23 24.21 -3.70 8.54
N LEU A 24 25.14 -2.79 8.85
CA LEU A 24 24.82 -1.53 9.53
C LEU A 24 23.93 -0.62 8.68
N LEU A 25 24.26 -0.45 7.40
CA LEU A 25 23.45 0.32 6.46
C LEU A 25 22.06 -0.28 6.28
N SER A 26 21.95 -1.60 6.33
CA SER A 26 20.66 -2.30 6.29
C SER A 26 19.83 -2.04 7.54
N LYS A 27 20.43 -2.12 8.73
CA LYS A 27 19.75 -1.77 9.99
C LYS A 27 19.28 -0.31 10.04
N LYS A 28 19.97 0.59 9.33
CA LYS A 28 19.58 1.99 9.17
C LYS A 28 18.51 2.23 8.09
N GLY A 29 17.99 1.19 7.44
CA GLY A 29 17.00 1.32 6.38
C GLY A 29 17.53 1.79 5.02
N LEU A 30 18.86 1.94 4.87
CA LEU A 30 19.47 2.44 3.63
C LEU A 30 19.65 1.33 2.58
N LEU A 31 19.80 0.09 3.04
CA LEU A 31 19.92 -1.10 2.19
C LEU A 31 18.85 -2.12 2.54
N PHE A 32 18.19 -2.64 1.51
CA PHE A 32 17.37 -3.83 1.66
C PHE A 32 18.25 -5.08 1.62
N ARG A 33 18.15 -5.90 2.66
CA ARG A 33 18.87 -7.17 2.81
C ARG A 33 17.93 -8.33 2.56
N ILE A 34 18.39 -9.32 1.81
CA ILE A 34 17.68 -10.59 1.62
C ILE A 34 18.64 -11.73 1.95
N ARG A 35 18.21 -12.66 2.80
CA ARG A 35 18.96 -13.88 3.10
C ARG A 35 18.41 -15.04 2.24
N ARG A 36 19.30 -15.77 1.56
CA ARG A 36 18.97 -16.94 0.75
C ARG A 36 19.94 -18.06 1.06
N GLY A 37 19.54 -18.98 1.94
CA GLY A 37 20.45 -20.00 2.48
C GLY A 37 21.64 -19.32 3.14
N ASN A 38 22.85 -19.65 2.69
CA ASN A 38 24.10 -19.10 3.22
C ASN A 38 24.56 -17.81 2.52
N THR A 39 23.75 -17.23 1.64
CA THR A 39 24.11 -16.01 0.90
C THR A 39 23.23 -14.84 1.30
N THR A 40 23.86 -13.72 1.63
CA THR A 40 23.19 -12.43 1.88
C THR A 40 23.40 -11.51 0.68
N ILE A 41 22.30 -10.97 0.15
CA ILE A 41 22.32 -10.00 -0.94
C ILE A 41 21.73 -8.66 -0.48
N TYR A 42 22.32 -7.58 -0.97
CA TYR A 42 21.96 -6.22 -0.64
C TYR A 42 21.54 -5.45 -1.90
N ASN A 43 20.61 -4.52 -1.76
CA ASN A 43 20.35 -3.48 -2.75
C ASN A 43 19.99 -2.17 -2.04
N LEU A 44 20.21 -1.05 -2.75
CA LEU A 44 19.71 0.24 -2.31
C LEU A 44 18.21 0.16 -2.04
N ALA A 45 17.78 0.69 -0.90
CA ALA A 45 16.38 0.93 -0.64
C ALA A 45 15.95 2.15 -1.46
N PRO A 46 14.86 2.09 -2.24
CA PRO A 46 14.29 3.30 -2.84
C PRO A 46 13.71 4.18 -1.72
N PHE A 47 13.30 5.41 -2.04
CA PHE A 47 12.60 6.23 -1.06
C PHE A 47 11.32 5.55 -0.55
N MET A 48 10.50 5.03 -1.48
CA MET A 48 9.23 4.32 -1.23
C MET A 48 9.04 3.20 -2.27
N ILE A 49 8.73 1.95 -1.91
CA ILE A 49 8.75 1.36 -0.56
C ILE A 49 10.21 1.09 -0.16
N GLY A 50 10.70 1.77 0.87
CA GLY A 50 12.07 1.63 1.33
C GLY A 50 12.42 2.56 2.48
N LEU A 51 13.32 3.51 2.25
CA LEU A 51 13.87 4.41 3.27
C LEU A 51 12.80 4.99 4.19
N TYR A 52 11.70 5.48 3.60
CA TYR A 52 10.60 6.06 4.35
C TYR A 52 9.95 5.01 5.27
N GLU A 53 9.48 3.87 4.75
CA GLU A 53 8.83 2.84 5.56
C GLU A 53 9.76 2.19 6.59
N TYR A 54 11.04 2.02 6.27
CA TYR A 54 12.01 1.39 7.17
C TYR A 54 12.43 2.31 8.32
N SER A 55 12.09 3.59 8.25
CA SER A 55 12.35 4.57 9.30
C SER A 55 11.29 4.59 10.41
N VAL A 56 10.25 3.75 10.34
CA VAL A 56 9.07 3.87 11.22
C VAL A 56 9.37 3.85 12.71
N ASP A 57 10.43 3.17 13.16
CA ASP A 57 10.81 3.15 14.57
C ASP A 57 11.69 4.32 15.00
N ILE A 58 12.36 4.96 14.04
CA ILE A 58 13.34 6.02 14.29
C ILE A 58 12.83 7.41 13.91
N VAL A 59 11.68 7.49 13.23
CA VAL A 59 11.10 8.76 12.82
C VAL A 59 10.71 9.58 14.03
N ASP A 60 11.30 10.78 14.12
CA ASP A 60 10.96 11.81 15.07
C ASP A 60 10.27 12.99 14.36
N GLU A 61 9.94 14.04 15.11
CA GLU A 61 9.24 15.21 14.58
C GLU A 61 10.02 15.91 13.46
N ASP A 62 11.35 16.02 13.58
CA ASP A 62 12.18 16.71 12.61
C ASP A 62 12.30 15.90 11.31
N LEU A 63 12.53 14.60 11.41
CA LEU A 63 12.57 13.72 10.24
C LEU A 63 11.19 13.63 9.57
N ALA A 64 10.10 13.60 10.35
CA ALA A 64 8.75 13.62 9.83
C ALA A 64 8.45 14.90 9.01
N LYS A 65 8.88 16.08 9.50
CA LYS A 65 8.77 17.35 8.77
C LYS A 65 9.55 17.31 7.46
N LEU A 66 10.79 16.80 7.48
CA LEU A 66 11.61 16.68 6.27
C LEU A 66 10.99 15.73 5.24
N TYR A 67 10.46 14.59 5.67
CA TYR A 67 9.75 13.69 4.77
C TYR A 67 8.48 14.31 4.20
N ARG A 68 7.69 15.00 5.02
CA ARG A 68 6.48 15.69 4.57
C ARG A 68 6.80 16.75 3.53
N GLU A 69 7.79 17.61 3.81
CA GLU A 69 8.24 18.66 2.90
C GLU A 69 8.77 18.08 1.59
N TYR A 70 9.68 17.10 1.65
CA TYR A 70 10.21 16.46 0.45
C TYR A 70 9.10 15.80 -0.39
N PHE A 71 8.14 15.14 0.29
CA PHE A 71 7.03 14.49 -0.38
C PHE A 71 6.16 15.49 -1.13
N ASP A 72 5.75 16.56 -0.45
CA ASP A 72 4.73 17.50 -0.94
C ASP A 72 5.27 18.50 -1.96
N THR A 73 6.57 18.84 -1.87
CA THR A 73 7.20 19.81 -2.77
C THR A 73 7.79 19.17 -4.02
N THR A 74 8.25 17.92 -3.93
CA THR A 74 9.08 17.31 -4.98
C THR A 74 8.63 15.90 -5.34
N TYR A 75 8.67 14.98 -4.38
CA TYR A 75 8.57 13.55 -4.68
C TYR A 75 7.24 13.16 -5.34
N ILE A 76 6.12 13.75 -4.89
CA ILE A 76 4.80 13.44 -5.46
C ILE A 76 4.70 13.81 -6.95
N TYR A 77 5.30 14.93 -7.35
CA TYR A 77 5.30 15.39 -8.74
C TYR A 77 6.28 14.59 -9.60
N GLU A 78 7.43 14.20 -9.06
CA GLU A 78 8.36 13.30 -9.76
C GLU A 78 7.73 11.93 -9.99
N LEU A 79 7.07 11.36 -8.98
CA LEU A 79 6.30 10.13 -9.14
C LEU A 79 5.23 10.27 -10.23
N ALA A 80 4.52 11.40 -10.28
CA ALA A 80 3.46 11.66 -11.26
C ALA A 80 3.94 11.73 -12.72
N LYS A 81 5.24 12.00 -12.95
CA LYS A 81 5.85 11.98 -14.29
C LYS A 81 6.01 10.56 -14.82
N PHE A 82 6.16 9.56 -13.95
CA PHE A 82 6.25 8.16 -14.37
C PHE A 82 4.85 7.61 -14.67
N ASN A 83 4.70 6.96 -15.83
CA ASN A 83 3.41 6.38 -16.26
C ASN A 83 3.19 4.94 -15.76
N VAL A 84 3.91 4.50 -14.72
CA VAL A 84 3.79 3.15 -14.15
C VAL A 84 3.47 3.27 -12.66
N PRO A 85 2.23 2.98 -12.21
CA PRO A 85 1.87 3.04 -10.81
C PRO A 85 2.66 2.00 -10.03
N GLY A 86 3.26 2.45 -8.93
CA GLY A 86 4.02 1.59 -8.02
C GLY A 86 3.14 0.68 -7.16
N PHE A 87 1.85 1.02 -7.02
CA PHE A 87 0.90 0.33 -6.14
C PHE A 87 -0.32 -0.15 -6.91
N LYS A 88 -0.95 -1.22 -6.41
CA LYS A 88 -2.28 -1.68 -6.85
C LYS A 88 -3.24 -1.65 -5.67
N VAL A 89 -4.50 -1.31 -5.96
CA VAL A 89 -5.60 -1.43 -4.99
C VAL A 89 -6.12 -2.86 -5.04
N ILE A 90 -6.35 -3.46 -3.88
CA ILE A 90 -6.78 -4.86 -3.76
C ILE A 90 -8.01 -4.89 -2.86
N PRO A 91 -9.23 -4.88 -3.41
CA PRO A 91 -10.43 -5.00 -2.59
C PRO A 91 -10.50 -6.38 -1.92
N ILE A 92 -11.31 -6.47 -0.86
CA ILE A 92 -11.66 -7.74 -0.22
C ILE A 92 -12.56 -8.54 -1.18
N GLU A 93 -12.29 -9.84 -1.34
CA GLU A 93 -12.93 -10.70 -2.35
C GLU A 93 -14.46 -10.69 -2.24
N GLU A 94 -15.00 -10.64 -1.02
CA GLU A 94 -16.43 -10.60 -0.73
C GLU A 94 -17.15 -9.37 -1.30
N THR A 95 -16.42 -8.33 -1.73
CA THR A 95 -17.00 -7.11 -2.34
C THR A 95 -17.11 -7.18 -3.86
N ILE A 96 -16.58 -8.24 -4.47
CA ILE A 96 -16.51 -8.41 -5.92
C ILE A 96 -17.70 -9.24 -6.39
N GLU A 97 -18.20 -8.94 -7.58
CA GLU A 97 -19.29 -9.70 -8.21
C GLU A 97 -18.99 -11.22 -8.24
N ASN A 98 -19.93 -12.02 -7.77
CA ASN A 98 -19.75 -13.46 -7.48
C ASN A 98 -19.26 -14.30 -8.67
N ASP A 99 -19.64 -13.94 -9.90
CA ASP A 99 -19.27 -14.69 -11.11
C ASP A 99 -17.91 -14.22 -11.70
N THR A 100 -17.23 -13.29 -11.04
CA THR A 100 -15.92 -12.80 -11.48
C THR A 100 -14.84 -13.84 -11.21
N VAL A 101 -14.17 -14.32 -12.26
CA VAL A 101 -12.99 -15.19 -12.13
C VAL A 101 -11.77 -14.35 -11.70
N LEU A 102 -11.40 -14.47 -10.42
CA LEU A 102 -10.25 -13.77 -9.85
C LEU A 102 -8.93 -14.52 -10.04
N LEU A 103 -7.90 -13.78 -10.45
CA LEU A 103 -6.53 -14.27 -10.49
C LEU A 103 -5.95 -14.38 -9.07
N PRO A 104 -4.99 -15.29 -8.79
CA PRO A 104 -4.48 -15.50 -7.43
C PRO A 104 -4.00 -14.23 -6.72
N TYR A 105 -3.36 -13.29 -7.45
CA TYR A 105 -2.85 -12.04 -6.90
C TYR A 105 -3.92 -10.96 -6.65
N GLN A 106 -5.17 -11.23 -7.03
CA GLN A 106 -6.34 -10.42 -6.73
C GLN A 106 -7.05 -10.91 -5.46
N LYS A 107 -6.73 -12.12 -4.99
CA LYS A 107 -7.29 -12.73 -3.78
C LYS A 107 -6.39 -12.46 -2.57
N ILE A 108 -6.68 -11.39 -1.84
CA ILE A 108 -5.86 -10.92 -0.71
C ILE A 108 -5.85 -11.93 0.45
N LYS A 109 -7.00 -12.49 0.83
CA LYS A 109 -7.09 -13.44 1.96
C LYS A 109 -6.41 -14.76 1.63
N GLU A 110 -6.56 -15.24 0.39
CA GLU A 110 -5.86 -16.43 -0.09
C GLU A 110 -4.33 -16.21 -0.13
N SER A 111 -3.89 -15.04 -0.61
CA SER A 111 -2.46 -14.68 -0.64
C SER A 111 -1.85 -14.62 0.76
N ILE A 112 -2.60 -14.13 1.75
CA ILE A 112 -2.18 -14.09 3.15
C ILE A 112 -2.05 -15.50 3.73
N LYS A 113 -3.05 -16.36 3.54
CA LYS A 113 -3.03 -17.75 4.03
C LYS A 113 -1.87 -18.56 3.47
N ASN A 114 -1.44 -18.25 2.25
CA ASN A 114 -0.33 -18.92 1.58
C ASN A 114 1.05 -18.29 1.89
N ALA A 115 1.11 -17.20 2.66
CA ALA A 115 2.36 -16.54 2.98
C ALA A 115 3.16 -17.33 4.03
N ARG A 116 4.46 -17.54 3.76
CA ARG A 116 5.36 -18.25 4.69
C ARG A 116 5.67 -17.46 5.95
N VAL A 117 5.92 -16.15 5.79
CA VAL A 117 6.29 -15.24 6.88
C VAL A 117 5.49 -13.97 6.69
N ILE A 118 4.90 -13.50 7.77
CA ILE A 118 4.09 -12.28 7.82
C ILE A 118 4.59 -11.45 8.99
N SER A 119 4.77 -10.16 8.78
CA SER A 119 5.04 -9.22 9.86
C SER A 119 4.08 -8.05 9.81
N VAL A 120 3.81 -7.47 10.97
CA VAL A 120 3.11 -6.20 11.10
C VAL A 120 4.01 -5.15 11.74
N ALA A 121 3.86 -3.91 11.28
CA ALA A 121 4.46 -2.73 11.87
C ALA A 121 3.44 -1.58 11.93
N GLU A 122 3.80 -0.52 12.66
CA GLU A 122 3.08 0.74 12.63
C GLU A 122 3.03 1.31 11.20
N CYS A 123 1.95 2.02 10.88
CA CYS A 123 1.83 2.73 9.62
C CYS A 123 2.65 4.04 9.69
N ILE A 124 3.79 4.07 8.99
CA ILE A 124 4.67 5.25 8.92
C ILE A 124 3.92 6.52 8.52
N CYS A 125 3.01 6.45 7.55
CA CYS A 125 2.25 7.61 7.10
C CYS A 125 1.38 8.22 8.21
N ARG A 126 0.73 7.35 9.01
CA ARG A 126 -0.09 7.80 10.16
C ARG A 126 0.80 8.30 11.30
N LYS A 127 1.93 7.64 11.56
CA LYS A 127 2.90 8.08 12.57
C LYS A 127 3.48 9.46 12.23
N GLU A 128 3.90 9.66 10.99
CA GLU A 128 4.36 10.95 10.47
C GLU A 128 3.27 12.01 10.61
N ALA A 129 2.03 11.73 10.17
CA ALA A 129 0.91 12.66 10.29
C ALA A 129 0.62 13.11 11.74
N ARG A 130 0.78 12.21 12.71
CA ARG A 130 0.67 12.50 14.16
C ARG A 130 1.81 13.40 14.64
N LEU A 131 3.05 13.09 14.26
CA LEU A 131 4.24 13.86 14.62
C LEU A 131 4.17 15.31 14.10
N VAL A 132 3.72 15.50 12.87
CA VAL A 132 3.59 16.85 12.27
C VAL A 132 2.25 17.53 12.57
N GLN A 133 1.40 16.94 13.42
CA GLN A 133 0.08 17.47 13.81
C GLN A 133 -0.81 17.86 12.62
N SER A 134 -0.71 17.11 11.53
CA SER A 134 -1.53 17.32 10.34
C SER A 134 -2.98 16.87 10.56
N ALA A 135 -3.91 17.37 9.75
CA ALA A 135 -5.32 16.96 9.81
C ALA A 135 -5.45 15.45 9.53
N HIS A 136 -5.85 14.68 10.54
CA HIS A 136 -6.03 13.24 10.45
C HIS A 136 -7.16 12.74 11.34
N LYS A 137 -7.64 11.53 11.05
CA LYS A 137 -8.59 10.81 11.90
C LYS A 137 -7.82 9.97 12.92
N ASN A 138 -8.07 10.21 14.20
CA ASN A 138 -7.35 9.58 15.31
C ASN A 138 -7.76 8.12 15.56
N ASP A 139 -8.91 7.69 15.04
CA ASP A 139 -9.52 6.37 15.23
C ASP A 139 -8.95 5.28 14.31
N HIS A 140 -8.19 5.66 13.27
CA HIS A 140 -7.60 4.66 12.36
C HIS A 140 -6.51 3.81 13.06
N PRO A 141 -6.51 2.48 12.87
CA PRO A 141 -5.55 1.58 13.51
C PRO A 141 -4.10 1.90 13.08
N ILE A 142 -3.19 2.00 14.05
CA ILE A 142 -1.79 2.35 13.78
C ILE A 142 -0.97 1.14 13.32
N GLU A 143 -1.06 0.02 14.03
CA GLU A 143 -0.36 -1.23 13.70
C GLU A 143 -1.12 -1.98 12.61
N SER A 144 -0.73 -1.75 11.36
CA SER A 144 -1.54 -2.12 10.19
C SER A 144 -0.75 -2.15 8.88
N CYS A 145 0.57 -1.99 8.94
CA CYS A 145 1.44 -2.15 7.77
C CYS A 145 1.88 -3.61 7.72
N LEU A 146 1.34 -4.37 6.77
CA LEU A 146 1.64 -5.79 6.62
C LEU A 146 2.78 -5.98 5.62
N SER A 147 3.75 -6.84 5.95
CA SER A 147 4.82 -7.27 5.05
C SER A 147 4.84 -8.79 4.94
N PHE A 148 5.33 -9.29 3.80
CA PHE A 148 5.27 -10.72 3.46
C PHE A 148 6.61 -11.22 2.91
N GLY A 149 6.95 -12.47 3.23
CA GLY A 149 8.14 -13.15 2.74
C GLY A 149 9.43 -12.40 3.09
N ALA A 150 10.28 -12.15 2.10
CA ALA A 150 11.57 -11.47 2.33
C ALA A 150 11.41 -10.05 2.91
N ALA A 151 10.29 -9.37 2.64
CA ALA A 151 10.01 -8.09 3.28
C ALA A 151 9.68 -8.28 4.77
N ALA A 152 8.86 -9.29 5.12
CA ALA A 152 8.56 -9.60 6.51
C ALA A 152 9.82 -9.96 7.32
N GLU A 153 10.67 -10.82 6.76
CA GLU A 153 11.95 -11.20 7.37
C GLU A 153 12.83 -9.98 7.62
N TYR A 154 12.91 -9.06 6.67
CA TYR A 154 13.65 -7.82 6.84
C TYR A 154 13.11 -6.96 7.99
N TYR A 155 11.79 -6.82 8.12
CA TYR A 155 11.17 -6.08 9.21
C TYR A 155 11.48 -6.72 10.57
N ILE A 156 11.33 -8.04 10.68
CA ILE A 156 11.56 -8.79 11.91
C ILE A 156 13.04 -8.73 12.31
N GLU A 157 13.96 -9.01 11.39
CA GLU A 157 15.41 -9.05 11.67
C GLU A 157 15.98 -7.68 12.07
N ASN A 158 15.38 -6.59 11.60
CA ASN A 158 15.79 -5.23 11.95
C ASN A 158 15.00 -4.65 13.12
N GLY A 159 14.07 -5.41 13.72
CA GLY A 159 13.26 -4.97 14.86
C GLY A 159 12.15 -3.98 14.52
N ILE A 160 11.85 -3.79 13.23
CA ILE A 160 10.88 -2.82 12.70
C ILE A 160 9.44 -3.28 12.90
N GLY A 161 9.24 -4.59 12.93
CA GLY A 161 7.92 -5.20 13.07
C GLY A 161 8.00 -6.55 13.74
N ARG A 162 6.84 -7.02 14.20
CA ARG A 162 6.69 -8.33 14.84
C ARG A 162 6.11 -9.34 13.87
N GLU A 163 6.52 -10.59 14.00
CA GLU A 163 5.93 -11.70 13.27
C GLU A 163 4.49 -11.95 13.75
N ILE A 164 3.59 -12.28 12.80
CA ILE A 164 2.18 -12.55 13.08
C ILE A 164 1.66 -13.75 12.28
N THR A 165 0.51 -14.26 12.70
CA THR A 165 -0.18 -15.35 12.00
C THR A 165 -1.01 -14.83 10.82
N ALA A 166 -1.40 -15.74 9.91
CA ALA A 166 -2.31 -15.41 8.81
C ALA A 166 -3.69 -14.94 9.33
N ASP A 167 -4.21 -15.56 10.39
CA ASP A 167 -5.50 -15.20 10.99
C ASP A 167 -5.45 -13.79 11.59
N GLU A 168 -4.36 -13.44 12.28
CA GLU A 168 -4.14 -12.09 12.79
C GLU A 168 -4.02 -11.06 11.67
N ALA A 169 -3.32 -11.39 10.58
CA ALA A 169 -3.20 -10.51 9.42
C ALA A 169 -4.56 -10.24 8.74
N ILE A 170 -5.41 -11.27 8.63
CA ILE A 170 -6.78 -11.13 8.11
C ILE A 170 -7.61 -10.24 9.04
N LYS A 171 -7.51 -10.43 10.36
CA LYS A 171 -8.21 -9.57 11.33
C LYS A 171 -7.79 -8.11 11.21
N ILE A 172 -6.49 -7.83 11.05
CA ILE A 172 -5.97 -6.47 10.82
C ILE A 172 -6.54 -5.87 9.53
N LEU A 173 -6.69 -6.66 8.46
CA LEU A 173 -7.35 -6.18 7.24
C LEU A 173 -8.82 -5.86 7.46
N GLU A 174 -9.56 -6.72 8.16
CA GLU A 174 -10.98 -6.52 8.43
C GLU A 174 -11.21 -5.28 9.29
N GLU A 175 -10.42 -5.08 10.36
CA GLU A 175 -10.44 -3.86 11.18
C GLU A 175 -10.07 -2.61 10.37
N ALA A 176 -9.10 -2.72 9.47
CA ALA A 176 -8.70 -1.63 8.59
C ALA A 176 -9.82 -1.27 7.59
N ASP A 177 -10.47 -2.27 7.01
CA ASP A 177 -11.59 -2.09 6.10
C ASP A 177 -12.78 -1.44 6.83
N GLU A 178 -13.14 -1.91 8.03
CA GLU A 178 -14.16 -1.31 8.90
C GLU A 178 -13.84 0.16 9.21
N ALA A 179 -12.57 0.48 9.47
CA ALA A 179 -12.09 1.85 9.66
C ALA A 179 -12.10 2.71 8.37
N GLY A 180 -12.41 2.14 7.20
CA GLY A 180 -12.49 2.88 5.94
C GLY A 180 -11.14 3.07 5.25
N LEU A 181 -10.21 2.14 5.48
CA LEU A 181 -8.88 2.17 4.89
C LEU A 181 -8.85 1.41 3.57
N VAL A 182 -8.15 1.97 2.58
CA VAL A 182 -7.95 1.33 1.27
C VAL A 182 -6.77 0.38 1.35
N HIS A 183 -7.01 -0.91 1.08
CA HIS A 183 -5.94 -1.89 0.94
C HIS A 183 -5.18 -1.70 -0.37
N ALA A 184 -3.88 -1.46 -0.27
CA ALA A 184 -3.00 -1.30 -1.40
C ALA A 184 -1.68 -2.08 -1.21
N GLY A 185 -1.18 -2.72 -2.25
CA GLY A 185 0.11 -3.42 -2.23
C GLY A 185 1.01 -2.95 -3.37
N ALA A 186 2.27 -3.37 -3.36
CA ALA A 186 3.14 -3.15 -4.52
C ALA A 186 2.47 -3.70 -5.80
N ASN A 187 2.60 -2.98 -6.92
CA ASN A 187 2.00 -3.32 -8.21
C ASN A 187 2.75 -4.49 -8.88
N LYS A 188 2.68 -5.67 -8.26
CA LYS A 188 3.33 -6.92 -8.66
C LYS A 188 2.38 -8.10 -8.43
N THR A 189 2.72 -9.25 -9.01
CA THR A 189 1.97 -10.50 -8.79
C THR A 189 2.20 -11.05 -7.39
N HIS A 190 3.46 -11.09 -6.94
CA HIS A 190 3.81 -11.54 -5.60
C HIS A 190 3.48 -10.47 -4.55
N LEU A 191 2.83 -10.89 -3.47
CA LEU A 191 2.50 -10.03 -2.34
C LEU A 191 3.76 -9.75 -1.51
N SER A 192 4.25 -8.51 -1.51
CA SER A 192 5.36 -8.08 -0.64
C SER A 192 4.88 -7.33 0.59
N ASN A 193 3.78 -6.59 0.44
CA ASN A 193 3.24 -5.72 1.46
C ASN A 193 1.75 -5.47 1.20
N ILE A 194 1.03 -5.15 2.27
CA ILE A 194 -0.28 -4.50 2.22
C ILE A 194 -0.23 -3.28 3.13
N CYS A 195 -0.48 -2.12 2.54
CA CYS A 195 -0.70 -0.86 3.21
C CYS A 195 -2.21 -0.63 3.34
N ASN A 196 -2.63 -0.19 4.53
CA ASN A 196 -4.02 0.14 4.85
C ASN A 196 -4.17 1.67 4.87
N CYS A 197 -4.33 2.24 3.68
CA CYS A 197 -4.14 3.66 3.41
C CYS A 197 -5.39 4.50 3.71
N CYS A 198 -5.19 5.70 4.23
CA CYS A 198 -6.24 6.73 4.35
C CYS A 198 -5.87 7.98 3.56
N PRO A 199 -6.87 8.72 3.04
CA PRO A 199 -6.64 9.93 2.24
C PRO A 199 -6.01 11.08 3.03
N CYS A 200 -6.08 11.06 4.36
CA CYS A 200 -5.50 12.10 5.21
C CYS A 200 -3.99 11.94 5.44
N CYS A 201 -3.47 10.70 5.48
CA CYS A 201 -2.07 10.45 5.86
C CYS A 201 -1.22 9.89 4.73
N CYS A 202 -1.76 8.99 3.90
CA CYS A 202 -0.99 8.33 2.85
C CYS A 202 -0.53 9.37 1.81
N GLY A 203 0.78 9.48 1.60
CA GLY A 203 1.34 10.41 0.62
C GLY A 203 0.74 10.24 -0.78
N LEU A 204 0.57 8.98 -1.23
CA LEU A 204 0.00 8.68 -2.54
C LEU A 204 -1.48 9.06 -2.65
N MET A 205 -2.29 8.78 -1.62
CA MET A 205 -3.70 9.17 -1.64
C MET A 205 -3.87 10.69 -1.57
N ARG A 206 -3.02 11.39 -0.81
CA ARG A 206 -2.99 12.87 -0.80
C ARG A 206 -2.61 13.45 -2.15
N GLY A 207 -1.76 12.78 -2.93
CA GLY A 207 -1.54 13.07 -4.35
C GLY A 207 -2.85 13.26 -5.11
N ILE A 208 -3.80 12.35 -4.88
CA ILE A 208 -5.11 12.33 -5.54
C ILE A 208 -6.06 13.35 -4.90
N THR A 209 -6.20 13.30 -3.56
CA THR A 209 -7.27 14.02 -2.84
C THR A 209 -6.93 15.47 -2.49
N HIS A 210 -5.65 15.81 -2.34
CA HIS A 210 -5.20 17.15 -1.94
C HIS A 210 -4.53 17.90 -3.09
N PHE A 211 -3.76 17.19 -3.92
CA PHE A 211 -3.02 17.80 -5.03
C PHE A 211 -3.72 17.64 -6.40
N GLY A 212 -4.85 16.93 -6.45
CA GLY A 212 -5.66 16.78 -7.67
C GLY A 212 -4.96 16.01 -8.79
N LEU A 213 -3.96 15.19 -8.45
CA LEU A 213 -3.19 14.43 -9.43
C LEU A 213 -3.96 13.17 -9.85
N ASP A 214 -3.72 12.75 -11.09
CA ASP A 214 -4.36 11.56 -11.67
C ASP A 214 -3.99 10.29 -10.88
N LYS A 215 -5.01 9.53 -10.43
CA LYS A 215 -4.86 8.27 -9.70
C LYS A 215 -3.99 7.26 -10.44
N HIS A 216 -4.04 7.24 -11.78
CA HIS A 216 -3.33 6.27 -12.62
C HIS A 216 -1.81 6.41 -12.55
N LYS A 217 -1.31 7.50 -11.95
CA LYS A 217 0.11 7.72 -11.66
C LYS A 217 0.60 6.98 -10.44
N PHE A 218 -0.28 6.68 -9.48
CA PHE A 218 0.12 6.13 -8.18
C PHE A 218 -0.49 4.76 -7.93
N MET A 219 -1.78 4.61 -8.25
CA MET A 219 -2.59 3.45 -7.90
C MET A 219 -3.15 2.78 -9.15
N ASN A 220 -2.80 1.52 -9.33
CA ASN A 220 -3.43 0.64 -10.29
C ASN A 220 -4.75 0.11 -9.72
N ALA A 221 -5.85 0.75 -10.10
CA ALA A 221 -7.21 0.34 -9.78
C ALA A 221 -7.75 -0.51 -10.94
N ILE A 222 -7.73 -1.84 -10.78
CA ILE A 222 -8.21 -2.79 -11.81
C ILE A 222 -9.71 -3.09 -11.67
N PHE A 223 -10.31 -2.73 -10.54
CA PHE A 223 -11.73 -2.81 -10.28
C PHE A 223 -12.38 -1.43 -10.32
N GLU A 224 -13.70 -1.41 -10.48
CA GLU A 224 -14.54 -0.24 -10.29
C GLU A 224 -15.85 -0.64 -9.61
N SER A 225 -16.41 0.29 -8.83
CA SER A 225 -17.73 0.13 -8.24
C SER A 225 -18.80 0.48 -9.27
N ILE A 226 -19.83 -0.35 -9.35
CA ILE A 226 -21.04 -0.15 -10.16
C ILE A 226 -22.24 -0.11 -9.22
N ILE A 227 -23.21 0.74 -9.54
CA ILE A 227 -24.41 0.97 -8.72
C ILE A 227 -25.62 0.44 -9.48
N ASP A 228 -26.33 -0.49 -8.85
CA ASP A 228 -27.66 -0.91 -9.27
C ASP A 228 -28.66 0.19 -8.90
N LYS A 229 -29.26 0.80 -9.93
CA LYS A 229 -30.18 1.92 -9.75
C LYS A 229 -31.53 1.49 -9.16
N ASP A 230 -31.94 0.25 -9.39
CA ASP A 230 -33.23 -0.26 -8.95
C ASP A 230 -33.21 -0.61 -7.46
N LEU A 231 -32.02 -0.94 -6.91
CA LEU A 231 -31.79 -1.18 -5.49
C LEU A 231 -31.38 0.08 -4.72
N CYS A 232 -30.92 1.12 -5.40
CA CYS A 232 -30.40 2.32 -4.74
C CYS A 232 -31.55 3.15 -4.12
N ILE A 233 -31.48 3.36 -2.80
CA ILE A 233 -32.44 4.19 -2.06
C ILE A 233 -31.95 5.62 -1.77
N ALA A 234 -30.92 6.10 -2.49
CA ALA A 234 -30.37 7.45 -2.35
C ALA A 234 -29.94 7.88 -0.92
N CYS A 235 -29.51 6.95 -0.07
CA CYS A 235 -29.24 7.23 1.35
C CYS A 235 -27.90 7.93 1.67
N ASN A 236 -27.09 8.26 0.66
CA ASN A 236 -25.76 8.89 0.78
C ASN A 236 -24.65 8.09 1.51
N ALA A 237 -24.93 6.91 2.06
CA ALA A 237 -23.92 6.14 2.81
C ALA A 237 -22.65 5.80 2.01
N CYS A 238 -22.76 5.60 0.70
CA CYS A 238 -21.61 5.34 -0.18
C CYS A 238 -20.81 6.62 -0.50
N VAL A 239 -21.47 7.78 -0.55
CA VAL A 239 -20.85 9.09 -0.76
C VAL A 239 -19.92 9.41 0.42
N ASP A 240 -20.44 9.32 1.64
CA ASP A 240 -19.69 9.60 2.86
C ASP A 240 -18.52 8.63 3.08
N ARG A 241 -18.68 7.39 2.61
CA ARG A 241 -17.67 6.35 2.75
C ARG A 241 -16.54 6.44 1.73
N CYS A 242 -16.73 7.15 0.61
CA CYS A 242 -15.77 7.15 -0.48
C CYS A 242 -14.50 7.98 -0.13
N PRO A 243 -13.31 7.36 0.00
CA PRO A 243 -12.12 8.05 0.48
C PRO A 243 -11.53 9.05 -0.52
N VAL A 244 -11.99 9.02 -1.77
CA VAL A 244 -11.49 9.85 -2.88
C VAL A 244 -12.58 10.70 -3.51
N GLY A 245 -13.77 10.76 -2.92
CA GLY A 245 -14.89 11.56 -3.44
C GLY A 245 -15.26 11.18 -4.87
N ALA A 246 -15.26 9.88 -5.18
CA ALA A 246 -15.60 9.33 -6.49
C ALA A 246 -17.10 9.04 -6.64
N ILE A 247 -17.92 9.27 -5.61
CA ILE A 247 -19.36 8.97 -5.65
C ILE A 247 -20.12 10.25 -5.35
N SER A 248 -21.14 10.54 -6.16
CA SER A 248 -22.07 11.66 -5.99
C SER A 248 -23.51 11.18 -6.15
N MET A 249 -24.48 11.94 -5.61
CA MET A 249 -25.91 11.67 -5.85
C MET A 249 -26.40 12.39 -7.09
N GLU A 250 -27.10 11.68 -7.97
CA GLU A 250 -27.88 12.23 -9.08
C GLU A 250 -29.36 11.87 -8.86
N GLU A 251 -30.21 12.88 -8.63
CA GLU A 251 -31.65 12.76 -8.36
C GLU A 251 -31.98 11.62 -7.38
N ASP A 252 -32.21 10.41 -7.89
CA ASP A 252 -32.69 9.25 -7.14
C ASP A 252 -31.65 8.13 -6.95
N PHE A 253 -30.43 8.23 -7.49
CA PHE A 253 -29.40 7.20 -7.33
C PHE A 253 -27.97 7.76 -7.25
N ALA A 254 -27.07 7.00 -6.64
CA ALA A 254 -25.66 7.35 -6.58
C ALA A 254 -24.96 7.03 -7.92
N VAL A 255 -23.97 7.83 -8.29
CA VAL A 255 -23.17 7.72 -9.52
C VAL A 255 -21.69 7.72 -9.19
N VAL A 256 -20.94 6.84 -9.87
CA VAL A 256 -19.50 6.67 -9.68
C VAL A 256 -18.72 7.38 -10.79
N ASP A 257 -17.87 8.34 -10.39
CA ASP A 257 -16.81 8.89 -11.24
C ASP A 257 -15.69 7.85 -11.39
N ARG A 258 -15.71 7.14 -12.52
CA ARG A 258 -14.72 6.14 -12.90
C ARG A 258 -13.28 6.66 -12.92
N ASN A 259 -13.07 7.96 -13.16
CA ASN A 259 -11.74 8.56 -13.20
C ASN A 259 -11.15 8.81 -11.81
N LYS A 260 -12.00 8.87 -10.78
CA LYS A 260 -11.56 8.96 -9.37
C LYS A 260 -11.61 7.63 -8.65
N CYS A 261 -12.51 6.74 -9.06
CA CYS A 261 -12.75 5.46 -8.39
C CYS A 261 -11.46 4.60 -8.31
N LEU A 262 -11.14 4.19 -7.08
CA LEU A 262 -10.00 3.32 -6.78
C LEU A 262 -10.35 1.82 -6.84
N GLY A 263 -11.64 1.46 -6.95
CA GLY A 263 -12.08 0.06 -6.89
C GLY A 263 -11.77 -0.61 -5.55
N CYS A 264 -11.93 0.13 -4.44
CA CYS A 264 -11.50 -0.32 -3.11
C CYS A 264 -12.53 -1.13 -2.32
N GLY A 265 -13.81 -1.17 -2.73
CA GLY A 265 -14.83 -1.97 -2.04
C GLY A 265 -15.52 -1.29 -0.86
N LEU A 266 -14.97 -0.21 -0.32
CA LEU A 266 -15.49 0.41 0.91
C LEU A 266 -16.95 0.86 0.82
N CYS A 267 -17.41 1.31 -0.36
CA CYS A 267 -18.80 1.73 -0.57
C CYS A 267 -19.79 0.56 -0.65
N HIS A 268 -19.35 -0.62 -1.10
CA HIS A 268 -20.19 -1.83 -1.12
C HIS A 268 -20.62 -2.18 0.30
N ARG A 269 -19.67 -2.22 1.23
CA ARG A 269 -19.95 -2.55 2.65
C ARG A 269 -20.80 -1.51 3.38
N SER A 270 -20.84 -0.26 2.92
CA SER A 270 -21.67 0.77 3.53
C SER A 270 -23.07 0.88 2.93
N CYS A 271 -23.37 0.14 1.85
CA CYS A 271 -24.68 0.16 1.22
C CYS A 271 -25.64 -0.80 1.95
N PRO A 272 -26.71 -0.31 2.58
CA PRO A 272 -27.66 -1.17 3.31
C PRO A 272 -28.52 -2.05 2.39
N GLU A 273 -28.66 -1.66 1.12
CA GLU A 273 -29.47 -2.38 0.11
C GLU A 273 -28.62 -3.27 -0.81
N GLU A 274 -27.31 -3.40 -0.51
CA GLU A 274 -26.36 -4.18 -1.33
C GLU A 274 -26.34 -3.75 -2.81
N ALA A 275 -26.74 -2.50 -3.10
CA ALA A 275 -26.90 -1.95 -4.44
C ALA A 275 -25.58 -1.64 -5.18
N ILE A 276 -24.43 -2.03 -4.63
CA ILE A 276 -23.12 -1.70 -5.16
C ILE A 276 -22.31 -2.97 -5.31
N ILE A 277 -21.69 -3.21 -6.46
CA ILE A 277 -20.77 -4.34 -6.67
C ILE A 277 -19.46 -3.85 -7.26
N LEU A 278 -18.40 -4.64 -7.13
CA LEU A 278 -17.15 -4.39 -7.84
C LEU A 278 -17.03 -5.30 -9.05
N GLN A 279 -16.72 -4.70 -10.19
CA GLN A 279 -16.40 -5.40 -11.42
C GLN A 279 -14.97 -5.09 -11.88
N LEU A 280 -14.41 -5.98 -12.69
CA LEU A 280 -13.16 -5.69 -13.39
C LEU A 280 -13.39 -4.59 -14.43
N ARG A 281 -12.51 -3.59 -14.44
CA ARG A 281 -12.55 -2.56 -15.49
C ARG A 281 -12.20 -3.18 -16.84
N GLU A 282 -12.89 -2.76 -17.89
CA GLU A 282 -12.56 -3.15 -19.27
C GLU A 282 -11.19 -2.60 -19.72
N ASP A 283 -10.86 -1.38 -19.30
CA ASP A 283 -9.60 -0.69 -19.58
C ASP A 283 -8.48 -1.05 -18.58
N ARG A 284 -8.67 -2.10 -17.78
CA ARG A 284 -7.71 -2.48 -16.75
C ARG A 284 -6.36 -2.82 -17.37
N MET A 285 -5.31 -2.44 -16.65
CA MET A 285 -3.96 -2.83 -16.99
C MET A 285 -3.42 -3.72 -15.88
N GLU A 286 -3.19 -4.99 -16.19
CA GLU A 286 -2.64 -5.89 -15.20
C GLU A 286 -1.22 -5.44 -14.81
N PRO A 287 -0.79 -5.64 -13.54
CA PRO A 287 0.47 -5.11 -13.00
C PRO A 287 1.72 -5.33 -13.87
N PHE A 288 1.75 -6.43 -14.63
CA PHE A 288 2.87 -6.86 -15.48
C PHE A 288 2.76 -6.40 -16.94
N SER A 289 1.61 -5.85 -17.37
CA SER A 289 1.41 -5.37 -18.75
C SER A 289 2.19 -4.08 -19.07
N ARG A 290 2.62 -3.31 -18.05
CA ARG A 290 3.37 -2.05 -18.22
C ARG A 290 4.89 -2.21 -18.25
N LEU A 291 5.42 -3.34 -17.79
CA LEU A 291 6.84 -3.64 -17.81
C LEU A 291 7.21 -4.28 -19.16
N LYS A 292 7.16 -3.49 -20.24
CA LYS A 292 7.97 -3.80 -21.44
C LYS A 292 9.42 -3.42 -21.13
N ILE A 293 10.10 -4.24 -20.34
CA ILE A 293 11.57 -4.20 -20.18
C ILE A 293 12.10 -5.54 -20.66
#